data_AF-A0A8H8R6A3-F1
#
_entry.id   AF-A0A8H8R6A3-F1
#
_cell.length_a   1.000
_cell.length_b   1.000
_cell.length_c   1.000
_cell.angle_alpha   90.00
_cell.angle_beta   90.00
_cell.angle_gamma   90.00
#
_symmetry.space_group_name_H-M   'P 1'
#
loop_
_entity.id
_entity.type
_entity.pdbx_description
1 polymer ?
#
loop_
_entity_poly.entity_id
_entity_poly.type
_entity_poly.pdbx_seq_one_letter_code
_entity_poly.pdbx_strand_id
1 'polypeptide(L)'
;MAEITSSIPFADPSWHQDKTNPYYKDSHRALQKFIRNYVDTQIAPNVAQWEQQGFVPEENFKKHASLGFLAAAVFPLPIDQLAGIKLPAGINASGTDVETEWDEFHDSILIDEMARCGYLGTVWGINGGATVGGAPLSVYGNQLQKQKYLAPLLRGTQRHCLMITEPDIGSDVGGMTTTADKSKDGKHYVLNGQKKWVTQGQWATHALCAARTGGPGPKGVSVFIVDLSTKGIARTKMENSGVKSSGSTFVDLDEVLVPVENLLGVENKGFEIIMSTSAFTHERLWVGITALRLCRVALEDSYKHALKRETFGKPLFENQVIRQKFSKMAGLIEPTQFFMESLVHRSVRTSPLEFSPLAALLKVQAAHNLEKISRETQQVFGGLGYSRTGAGARVEQISRDVRVLVVSGGSEEILQDMITKSLKKLAKL
;
A
#
# COMPACT_ATOMS: atom_id res chain seq x y z
N MET A 1 5.07 14.06 -28.41
CA MET A 1 4.75 13.13 -27.31
C MET A 1 3.36 13.48 -26.84
N ALA A 2 2.45 12.51 -26.73
CA ALA A 2 1.11 12.75 -26.18
C ALA A 2 1.23 13.40 -24.79
N GLU A 3 0.33 14.32 -24.44
CA GLU A 3 0.30 14.87 -23.09
C GLU A 3 0.13 13.72 -22.10
N ILE A 4 1.12 13.55 -21.23
CA ILE A 4 1.12 12.52 -20.20
C ILE A 4 0.06 12.85 -19.14
N THR A 5 -0.30 14.13 -18.97
CA THR A 5 -1.33 14.63 -18.05
C THR A 5 -2.73 14.53 -18.68
N SER A 6 -3.73 14.17 -17.87
CA SER A 6 -5.13 14.16 -18.29
C SER A 6 -5.64 15.57 -18.60
N SER A 7 -6.45 15.70 -19.64
CA SER A 7 -7.17 16.94 -19.96
C SER A 7 -8.44 17.13 -19.11
N ILE A 8 -8.80 16.14 -18.29
CA ILE A 8 -9.97 16.22 -17.41
C ILE A 8 -9.61 17.01 -16.15
N PRO A 9 -10.39 18.06 -15.78
CA PRO A 9 -10.15 18.80 -14.56
C PRO A 9 -10.13 17.89 -13.32
N PHE A 10 -9.16 18.09 -12.44
CA PHE A 10 -8.96 17.34 -11.18
C PHE A 10 -8.65 15.84 -11.35
N ALA A 11 -8.48 15.33 -12.58
CA ALA A 11 -8.04 13.96 -12.82
C ALA A 11 -6.55 13.75 -12.49
N ASP A 12 -5.77 14.83 -12.49
CA ASP A 12 -4.38 14.85 -12.05
C ASP A 12 -4.13 15.98 -11.04
N PRO A 13 -3.17 15.79 -10.13
CA PRO A 13 -2.70 16.85 -9.24
C PRO A 13 -2.24 18.10 -9.99
N SER A 14 -2.51 19.27 -9.43
CA SER A 14 -2.14 20.57 -10.02
C SER A 14 -0.65 20.72 -10.28
N TRP A 15 0.21 20.12 -9.44
CA TRP A 15 1.66 20.17 -9.60
C TRP A 15 2.16 19.58 -10.93
N HIS A 16 1.38 18.73 -11.62
CA HIS A 16 1.74 18.20 -12.94
C HIS A 16 1.96 19.32 -13.97
N GLN A 17 1.20 20.41 -13.86
CA GLN A 17 1.26 21.56 -14.74
C GLN A 17 1.91 22.78 -14.06
N ASP A 18 1.76 22.89 -12.74
CA ASP A 18 2.35 23.97 -11.96
C ASP A 18 3.84 23.73 -11.71
N LYS A 19 4.68 24.47 -12.44
CA LYS A 19 6.14 24.48 -12.28
C LYS A 19 6.64 25.28 -11.09
N THR A 20 5.75 26.04 -10.43
CA THR A 20 6.09 26.89 -9.28
C THR A 20 5.86 26.18 -7.94
N ASN A 21 5.31 24.97 -7.94
CA ASN A 21 5.10 24.20 -6.73
C ASN A 21 6.44 23.91 -6.02
N PRO A 22 6.58 24.27 -4.73
CA PRO A 22 7.85 24.21 -4.01
C PRO A 22 8.34 22.79 -3.68
N TYR A 23 7.50 21.76 -3.85
CA TYR A 23 7.81 20.38 -3.50
C TYR A 23 8.33 19.55 -4.67
N TYR A 24 8.06 19.96 -5.92
CA TYR A 24 8.29 19.12 -7.10
C TYR A 24 9.38 19.64 -8.02
N LYS A 25 10.51 18.91 -8.08
CA LYS A 25 11.65 19.13 -8.97
C LYS A 25 11.56 18.30 -10.27
N ASP A 26 12.53 18.46 -11.17
CA ASP A 26 12.47 17.82 -12.50
C ASP A 26 12.59 16.30 -12.45
N SER A 27 13.34 15.74 -11.49
CA SER A 27 13.41 14.28 -11.27
C SER A 27 12.07 13.68 -10.84
N HIS A 28 11.27 14.39 -10.04
CA HIS A 28 9.90 14.00 -9.71
C HIS A 28 9.04 13.87 -10.97
N ARG A 29 9.17 14.83 -11.89
CA ARG A 29 8.44 14.84 -13.16
C ARG A 29 8.92 13.74 -14.10
N ALA A 30 10.23 13.48 -14.12
CA ALA A 30 10.80 12.38 -14.90
C ALA A 30 10.28 11.02 -14.39
N LEU A 31 10.27 10.83 -13.07
CA LEU A 31 9.72 9.63 -12.43
C LEU A 31 8.23 9.48 -12.75
N GLN A 32 7.42 10.52 -12.53
CA GLN A 32 5.99 10.52 -12.82
C GLN A 32 5.69 10.06 -14.25
N LYS A 33 6.39 10.62 -15.25
CA LYS A 33 6.23 10.25 -16.66
C LYS A 33 6.60 8.80 -16.93
N PHE A 34 7.70 8.33 -16.33
CA PHE A 34 8.17 6.96 -16.46
C PHE A 34 7.16 5.97 -15.90
N ILE A 35 6.67 6.21 -14.68
CA ILE A 35 5.70 5.32 -14.02
C ILE A 35 4.37 5.34 -14.77
N ARG A 36 3.88 6.51 -15.18
CA ARG A 36 2.64 6.59 -15.95
C ARG A 36 2.71 5.79 -17.25
N ASN A 37 3.80 5.93 -18.01
CA ASN A 37 3.99 5.15 -19.22
C ASN A 37 4.03 3.64 -18.93
N TYR A 38 4.71 3.21 -17.85
CA TYR A 38 4.71 1.82 -17.43
C TYR A 38 3.30 1.33 -17.05
N VAL A 39 2.56 2.10 -16.25
CA VAL A 39 1.20 1.74 -15.82
C VAL A 39 0.26 1.66 -17.01
N ASP A 40 0.23 2.69 -17.87
CA ASP A 40 -0.70 2.76 -19.00
C ASP A 40 -0.42 1.71 -20.08
N THR A 41 0.85 1.31 -20.28
CA THR A 41 1.23 0.36 -21.34
C THR A 41 1.41 -1.08 -20.88
N GLN A 42 1.80 -1.33 -19.62
CA GLN A 42 2.16 -2.67 -19.13
C GLN A 42 1.22 -3.19 -18.04
N ILE A 43 0.54 -2.32 -17.28
CA ILE A 43 -0.33 -2.71 -16.16
C ILE A 43 -1.80 -2.61 -16.55
N ALA A 44 -2.28 -1.39 -16.87
CA ALA A 44 -3.67 -1.06 -17.12
C ALA A 44 -4.36 -1.94 -18.19
N PRO A 45 -3.70 -2.40 -19.27
CA PRO A 45 -4.33 -3.31 -20.22
C PRO A 45 -4.69 -4.68 -19.64
N ASN A 46 -4.03 -5.10 -18.55
CA ASN A 46 -4.10 -6.46 -18.04
C ASN A 46 -4.86 -6.59 -16.70
N VAL A 47 -5.08 -5.48 -15.99
CA VAL A 47 -5.60 -5.50 -14.60
C VAL A 47 -6.94 -6.20 -14.44
N ALA A 48 -7.86 -6.08 -15.40
CA ALA A 48 -9.16 -6.74 -15.33
C ALA A 48 -9.03 -8.27 -15.37
N GLN A 49 -8.15 -8.79 -16.24
CA GLN A 49 -7.86 -10.22 -16.33
C GLN A 49 -7.17 -10.71 -15.06
N TRP A 50 -6.15 -9.98 -14.58
CA TRP A 50 -5.40 -10.35 -13.37
C TRP A 50 -6.28 -10.41 -12.14
N GLU A 51 -7.19 -9.44 -12.01
CA GLU A 51 -8.16 -9.42 -10.92
C GLU A 51 -9.17 -10.56 -11.03
N GLN A 52 -9.67 -10.87 -12.22
CA GLN A 52 -10.59 -11.98 -12.43
C GLN A 52 -9.96 -13.33 -12.07
N GLN A 53 -8.75 -13.62 -12.60
CA GLN A 53 -7.99 -14.83 -12.29
C GLN A 53 -7.45 -14.83 -10.85
N GLY A 54 -7.32 -13.64 -10.26
CA GLY A 54 -6.93 -13.43 -8.87
C GLY A 54 -5.43 -13.62 -8.61
N PHE A 55 -4.58 -13.29 -9.58
CA PHE A 55 -3.13 -13.19 -9.43
C PHE A 55 -2.49 -12.33 -10.53
N VAL A 56 -1.34 -11.73 -10.23
CA VAL A 56 -0.47 -11.09 -11.23
C VAL A 56 0.54 -12.14 -11.74
N PRO A 57 0.68 -12.34 -13.07
CA PRO A 57 1.61 -13.32 -13.61
C PRO A 57 3.07 -13.09 -13.19
N GLU A 58 3.82 -14.17 -13.07
CA GLU A 58 5.22 -14.16 -12.64
C GLU A 58 6.11 -13.30 -13.54
N GLU A 59 5.88 -13.32 -14.85
CA GLU A 59 6.64 -12.51 -15.81
C GLU A 59 6.46 -10.99 -15.57
N ASN A 60 5.23 -10.56 -15.24
CA ASN A 60 4.94 -9.15 -14.94
C ASN A 60 5.58 -8.73 -13.63
N PHE A 61 5.56 -9.60 -12.60
CA PHE A 61 6.26 -9.37 -11.35
C PHE A 61 7.78 -9.24 -11.55
N LYS A 62 8.40 -10.16 -12.30
CA LYS A 62 9.83 -10.09 -12.64
C LYS A 62 10.17 -8.83 -13.43
N LYS A 63 9.32 -8.44 -14.38
CA LYS A 63 9.50 -7.19 -15.12
C LYS A 63 9.43 -5.98 -14.18
N HIS A 64 8.46 -5.96 -13.28
CA HIS A 64 8.32 -4.92 -12.26
C HIS A 64 9.58 -4.80 -11.38
N ALA A 65 10.09 -5.93 -10.89
CA ALA A 65 11.34 -5.99 -10.14
C ALA A 65 12.54 -5.49 -10.94
N SER A 66 12.67 -5.89 -12.22
CA SER A 66 13.78 -5.48 -13.09
C SER A 66 13.85 -3.98 -13.36
N LEU A 67 12.73 -3.27 -13.19
CA LEU A 67 12.63 -1.82 -13.32
C LEU A 67 12.91 -1.08 -11.99
N GLY A 68 13.25 -1.81 -10.92
CA GLY A 68 13.59 -1.25 -9.61
C GLY A 68 12.40 -0.93 -8.72
N PHE A 69 11.17 -1.28 -9.13
CA PHE A 69 9.97 -0.89 -8.37
C PHE A 69 9.88 -1.53 -6.99
N LEU A 70 10.24 -2.82 -6.86
CA LEU A 70 10.27 -3.48 -5.55
C LEU A 70 11.27 -2.83 -4.60
N ALA A 71 12.40 -2.35 -5.13
CA ALA A 71 13.39 -1.67 -4.33
C ALA A 71 12.92 -0.29 -3.88
N ALA A 72 12.33 0.47 -4.81
CA ALA A 72 11.77 1.79 -4.57
C ALA A 72 10.54 1.78 -3.62
N ALA A 73 9.86 0.63 -3.51
CA ALA A 73 8.70 0.45 -2.64
C ALA A 73 9.03 0.27 -1.15
N VAL A 74 10.31 0.13 -0.80
CA VAL A 74 10.78 0.00 0.58
C VAL A 74 11.14 1.37 1.13
N PHE A 75 10.50 1.76 2.23
CA PHE A 75 10.76 3.04 2.89
C PHE A 75 11.19 2.85 4.36
N PRO A 76 12.27 3.51 4.82
CA PRO A 76 13.22 4.28 4.02
C PRO A 76 13.98 3.40 3.02
N LEU A 77 14.44 4.01 1.94
CA LEU A 77 15.14 3.32 0.86
C LEU A 77 16.39 2.59 1.38
N PRO A 78 16.55 1.27 1.17
CA PRO A 78 17.64 0.48 1.74
C PRO A 78 18.93 0.61 0.92
N ILE A 79 19.57 1.79 0.95
CA ILE A 79 20.71 2.15 0.09
C ILE A 79 21.84 1.08 0.13
N ASP A 80 22.10 0.50 1.30
CA ASP A 80 23.14 -0.51 1.51
C ASP A 80 22.87 -1.85 0.78
N GLN A 81 21.64 -2.07 0.31
CA GLN A 81 21.21 -3.30 -0.37
C GLN A 81 20.85 -3.07 -1.85
N LEU A 82 21.08 -1.88 -2.39
CA LEU A 82 20.74 -1.54 -3.79
C LEU A 82 21.82 -1.89 -4.82
N ALA A 83 22.94 -2.50 -4.40
CA ALA A 83 24.02 -2.86 -5.31
C ALA A 83 23.50 -3.70 -6.51
N GLY A 84 23.66 -3.13 -7.71
CA GLY A 84 23.23 -3.73 -8.98
C GLY A 84 21.76 -3.49 -9.35
N ILE A 85 21.00 -2.73 -8.55
CA ILE A 85 19.61 -2.37 -8.82
C ILE A 85 19.56 -0.92 -9.32
N LYS A 86 18.87 -0.69 -10.45
CA LYS A 86 18.56 0.65 -10.94
C LYS A 86 17.18 1.03 -10.45
N LEU A 87 17.03 2.21 -9.84
CA LEU A 87 15.72 2.73 -9.49
C LEU A 87 14.92 3.14 -10.74
N PRO A 88 13.59 3.19 -10.65
CA PRO A 88 12.73 3.65 -11.74
C PRO A 88 13.18 5.01 -12.29
N ALA A 89 13.02 5.22 -13.60
CA ALA A 89 13.48 6.42 -14.33
C ALA A 89 14.99 6.73 -14.24
N GLY A 90 15.81 5.86 -13.67
CA GLY A 90 17.25 6.11 -13.50
C GLY A 90 17.56 7.12 -12.40
N ILE A 91 16.64 7.33 -11.45
CA ILE A 91 16.85 8.18 -10.28
C ILE A 91 18.00 7.63 -9.43
N ASN A 92 18.84 8.51 -8.89
CA ASN A 92 19.96 8.11 -8.05
C ASN A 92 19.45 7.77 -6.65
N ALA A 93 19.91 6.64 -6.09
CA ALA A 93 19.52 6.23 -4.74
C ALA A 93 20.13 7.11 -3.64
N SER A 94 21.34 7.63 -3.89
CA SER A 94 22.08 8.52 -3.01
C SER A 94 23.19 9.22 -3.81
N GLY A 95 23.57 10.45 -3.48
CA GLY A 95 24.68 11.12 -4.16
C GLY A 95 24.88 12.58 -3.77
N THR A 96 25.80 13.28 -4.44
CA THR A 96 26.06 14.71 -4.21
C THR A 96 25.12 15.65 -4.97
N ASP A 97 24.30 15.10 -5.88
CA ASP A 97 23.34 15.85 -6.68
C ASP A 97 21.92 15.71 -6.10
N VAL A 98 21.56 16.66 -5.24
CA VAL A 98 20.24 16.74 -4.59
C VAL A 98 19.09 16.80 -5.60
N GLU A 99 19.34 17.25 -6.83
CA GLU A 99 18.31 17.35 -7.87
C GLU A 99 17.89 15.99 -8.42
N THR A 100 18.77 14.99 -8.36
CA THR A 100 18.53 13.65 -8.93
C THR A 100 18.46 12.54 -7.89
N GLU A 101 18.60 12.87 -6.60
CA GLU A 101 18.48 11.93 -5.49
C GLU A 101 17.01 11.62 -5.13
N TRP A 102 16.77 10.34 -4.84
CA TRP A 102 15.49 9.83 -4.34
C TRP A 102 15.13 10.43 -2.99
N ASP A 103 13.91 10.93 -2.86
CA ASP A 103 13.38 11.54 -1.64
C ASP A 103 11.94 11.09 -1.36
N GLU A 104 11.33 11.63 -0.30
CA GLU A 104 9.95 11.32 0.10
C GLU A 104 8.90 11.63 -0.99
N PHE A 105 9.18 12.58 -1.88
CA PHE A 105 8.25 12.94 -2.95
C PHE A 105 8.35 11.95 -4.11
N HIS A 106 9.53 11.40 -4.40
CA HIS A 106 9.66 10.26 -5.32
C HIS A 106 8.86 9.04 -4.82
N ASP A 107 8.92 8.73 -3.53
CA ASP A 107 8.10 7.67 -2.91
C ASP A 107 6.61 7.98 -3.08
N SER A 108 6.17 9.20 -2.77
CA SER A 108 4.76 9.58 -2.94
C SER A 108 4.25 9.43 -4.39
N ILE A 109 5.09 9.76 -5.38
CA ILE A 109 4.77 9.65 -6.81
C ILE A 109 4.71 8.19 -7.23
N LEU A 110 5.59 7.34 -6.69
CA LEU A 110 5.53 5.91 -6.93
C LEU A 110 4.19 5.33 -6.48
N ILE A 111 3.75 5.68 -5.27
CA ILE A 111 2.49 5.19 -4.69
C ILE A 111 1.31 5.70 -5.52
N ASP A 112 1.31 7.00 -5.81
CA ASP A 112 0.26 7.68 -6.53
C ASP A 112 0.13 7.18 -7.99
N GLU A 113 1.19 7.16 -8.79
CA GLU A 113 1.08 6.74 -10.19
C GLU A 113 0.80 5.24 -10.34
N MET A 114 1.31 4.38 -9.44
CA MET A 114 1.00 2.94 -9.49
C MET A 114 -0.49 2.66 -9.25
N ALA A 115 -1.15 3.45 -8.40
CA ALA A 115 -2.59 3.32 -8.14
C ALA A 115 -3.49 3.80 -9.29
N ARG A 116 -2.93 4.48 -10.31
CA ARG A 116 -3.67 5.00 -11.48
C ARG A 116 -4.37 3.92 -12.29
N CYS A 117 -3.93 2.67 -12.20
CA CYS A 117 -4.58 1.55 -12.89
C CYS A 117 -6.02 1.32 -12.39
N GLY A 118 -6.37 1.76 -11.16
CA GLY A 118 -7.72 1.64 -10.59
C GLY A 118 -8.07 0.23 -10.07
N TYR A 119 -7.07 -0.65 -9.95
CA TYR A 119 -7.22 -2.03 -9.49
C TYR A 119 -6.26 -2.27 -8.33
N LEU A 120 -6.74 -2.06 -7.10
CA LEU A 120 -5.90 -2.10 -5.91
C LEU A 120 -5.30 -3.49 -5.68
N GLY A 121 -6.04 -4.55 -6.04
CA GLY A 121 -5.55 -5.92 -5.97
C GLY A 121 -4.25 -6.14 -6.74
N THR A 122 -4.12 -5.51 -7.92
CA THR A 122 -2.92 -5.64 -8.76
C THR A 122 -1.76 -4.90 -8.13
N VAL A 123 -1.99 -3.69 -7.61
CA VAL A 123 -0.96 -2.90 -6.91
C VAL A 123 -0.40 -3.68 -5.72
N TRP A 124 -1.27 -4.29 -4.92
CA TRP A 124 -0.87 -5.12 -3.78
C TRP A 124 -0.22 -6.45 -4.21
N GLY A 125 -0.75 -7.08 -5.25
CA GLY A 125 -0.24 -8.36 -5.77
C GLY A 125 1.14 -8.25 -6.43
N ILE A 126 1.49 -7.09 -6.99
CA ILE A 126 2.80 -6.89 -7.61
C ILE A 126 3.84 -6.28 -6.66
N ASN A 127 3.41 -5.44 -5.72
CA ASN A 127 4.34 -4.64 -4.90
C ASN A 127 4.19 -4.84 -3.39
N GLY A 128 3.03 -5.30 -2.91
CA GLY A 128 2.67 -5.28 -1.49
C GLY A 128 3.69 -5.95 -0.57
N GLY A 129 4.26 -7.09 -0.99
CA GLY A 129 5.28 -7.79 -0.21
C GLY A 129 6.55 -6.98 0.05
N ALA A 130 6.98 -6.17 -0.92
CA ALA A 130 8.12 -5.28 -0.75
C ALA A 130 7.81 -4.16 0.24
N THR A 131 6.64 -3.54 0.12
CA THR A 131 6.21 -2.45 1.01
C THR A 131 6.11 -2.91 2.47
N VAL A 132 5.41 -4.02 2.75
CA VAL A 132 5.16 -4.46 4.14
C VAL A 132 6.27 -5.33 4.73
N GLY A 133 6.97 -6.10 3.90
CA GLY A 133 8.04 -7.00 4.34
C GLY A 133 9.43 -6.36 4.30
N GLY A 134 9.68 -5.48 3.33
CA GLY A 134 11.00 -4.88 3.12
C GLY A 134 11.37 -3.84 4.16
N ALA A 135 10.42 -3.01 4.60
CA ALA A 135 10.70 -1.92 5.53
C ALA A 135 11.14 -2.41 6.93
N PRO A 136 10.46 -3.39 7.57
CA PRO A 136 10.96 -3.95 8.83
C PRO A 136 12.32 -4.64 8.69
N LEU A 137 12.57 -5.35 7.58
CA LEU A 137 13.86 -5.98 7.31
C LEU A 137 14.99 -4.96 7.11
N SER A 138 14.69 -3.84 6.45
CA SER A 138 15.63 -2.73 6.22
C SER A 138 16.09 -2.11 7.54
N VAL A 139 15.14 -1.89 8.47
CA VAL A 139 15.40 -1.19 9.72
C VAL A 139 15.92 -2.11 10.83
N TYR A 140 15.33 -3.29 10.99
CA TYR A 140 15.58 -4.19 12.13
C TYR A 140 16.38 -5.44 11.77
N GLY A 141 16.57 -5.73 10.49
CA GLY A 141 17.33 -6.87 10.03
C GLY A 141 18.83 -6.70 10.31
N ASN A 142 19.47 -7.75 10.81
CA ASN A 142 20.93 -7.79 10.86
C ASN A 142 21.52 -7.99 9.45
N GLN A 143 22.85 -7.85 9.31
CA GLN A 143 23.50 -7.91 7.98
C GLN A 143 23.26 -9.23 7.24
N LEU A 144 23.25 -10.37 7.95
CA LEU A 144 23.00 -11.67 7.34
C LEU A 144 21.54 -11.79 6.88
N GLN A 145 20.60 -11.30 7.67
CA GLN A 145 19.18 -11.26 7.31
C GLN A 145 18.93 -10.35 6.10
N LYS A 146 19.56 -9.18 6.05
CA LYS A 146 19.46 -8.27 4.90
C LYS A 146 19.99 -8.91 3.62
N GLN A 147 21.15 -9.56 3.67
CA GLN A 147 21.70 -10.27 2.52
C GLN A 147 20.85 -11.48 2.08
N LYS A 148 20.31 -12.23 3.03
CA LYS A 148 19.55 -13.47 2.76
C LYS A 148 18.10 -13.22 2.35
N TYR A 149 17.47 -12.16 2.84
CA TYR A 149 16.02 -11.93 2.69
C TYR A 149 15.67 -10.59 2.05
N LEU A 150 16.35 -9.49 2.43
CA LEU A 150 16.05 -8.17 1.85
C LEU A 150 16.58 -8.04 0.43
N ALA A 151 17.86 -8.28 0.17
CA ALA A 151 18.43 -8.14 -1.18
C ALA A 151 17.73 -9.01 -2.24
N PRO A 152 17.36 -10.29 -1.97
CA PRO A 152 16.54 -11.09 -2.89
C PRO A 152 15.11 -10.55 -3.11
N LEU A 153 14.48 -9.97 -2.08
CA LEU A 153 13.19 -9.30 -2.20
C LEU A 153 13.28 -8.09 -3.15
N LEU A 154 14.29 -7.23 -2.99
CA LEU A 154 14.49 -6.05 -3.84
C LEU A 154 14.73 -6.42 -5.31
N ARG A 155 15.33 -7.58 -5.57
CA ARG A 155 15.57 -8.13 -6.92
C ARG A 155 14.40 -8.93 -7.49
N GLY A 156 13.36 -9.18 -6.70
CA GLY A 156 12.20 -9.99 -7.10
C GLY A 156 12.49 -11.49 -7.25
N THR A 157 13.56 -12.01 -6.62
CA THR A 157 13.80 -13.46 -6.53
C THR A 157 13.13 -14.08 -5.30
N GLN A 158 12.73 -13.26 -4.33
CA GLN A 158 11.84 -13.64 -3.23
C GLN A 158 10.59 -12.75 -3.24
N ARG A 159 9.48 -13.31 -2.77
CA ARG A 159 8.22 -12.61 -2.52
C ARG A 159 7.91 -12.71 -1.04
N HIS A 160 7.60 -11.59 -0.41
CA HIS A 160 7.35 -11.55 1.02
C HIS A 160 5.87 -11.26 1.31
N CYS A 161 5.41 -11.61 2.51
CA CYS A 161 4.11 -11.21 3.03
C CYS A 161 4.21 -10.89 4.52
N LEU A 162 3.16 -10.29 5.07
CA LEU A 162 3.07 -9.93 6.48
C LEU A 162 1.97 -10.74 7.17
N MET A 163 2.33 -11.38 8.27
CA MET A 163 1.50 -12.33 9.02
C MET A 163 1.32 -11.84 10.46
N ILE A 164 0.41 -10.89 10.65
CA ILE A 164 0.10 -10.32 11.97
C ILE A 164 -1.29 -10.76 12.43
N THR A 165 -2.29 -10.35 11.66
CA THR A 165 -3.71 -10.52 11.98
C THR A 165 -4.13 -11.97 12.09
N GLU A 166 -5.00 -12.26 13.06
CA GLU A 166 -5.54 -13.60 13.34
C GLU A 166 -7.07 -13.60 13.22
N PRO A 167 -7.74 -14.76 13.22
CA PRO A 167 -9.20 -14.83 13.08
C PRO A 167 -9.95 -14.03 14.14
N ASP A 168 -9.50 -14.11 15.39
CA ASP A 168 -10.12 -13.45 16.54
C ASP A 168 -9.43 -12.12 16.91
N ILE A 169 -8.29 -11.82 16.29
CA ILE A 169 -7.43 -10.69 16.64
C ILE A 169 -7.13 -9.83 15.42
N GLY A 170 -7.83 -8.70 15.31
CA GLY A 170 -7.62 -7.66 14.31
C GLY A 170 -6.94 -6.42 14.89
N SER A 171 -7.76 -5.50 15.39
CA SER A 171 -7.31 -4.21 15.92
C SER A 171 -6.44 -4.32 17.18
N ASP A 172 -6.71 -5.30 18.03
CA ASP A 172 -5.93 -5.56 19.25
C ASP A 172 -4.73 -6.47 18.96
N VAL A 173 -3.77 -5.98 18.17
CA VAL A 173 -2.56 -6.75 17.80
C VAL A 173 -1.82 -7.31 19.03
N GLY A 174 -1.89 -6.63 20.18
CA GLY A 174 -1.27 -7.10 21.42
C GLY A 174 -1.91 -8.36 22.01
N GLY A 175 -3.16 -8.65 21.64
CA GLY A 175 -3.95 -9.81 22.06
C GLY A 175 -3.69 -11.10 21.26
N MET A 176 -2.74 -11.12 20.33
CA MET A 176 -2.48 -12.27 19.46
C MET A 176 -2.24 -13.59 20.22
N THR A 177 -2.67 -14.68 19.63
CA THR A 177 -2.70 -16.03 20.21
C THR A 177 -1.75 -17.01 19.54
N THR A 178 -1.24 -16.71 18.33
CA THR A 178 -0.16 -17.50 17.71
C THR A 178 1.04 -17.53 18.64
N THR A 179 1.53 -18.72 19.00
CA THR A 179 2.69 -18.89 19.89
C THR A 179 3.96 -19.20 19.11
N ALA A 180 5.11 -18.96 19.74
CA ALA A 180 6.43 -19.34 19.26
C ALA A 180 7.27 -19.82 20.45
N ASP A 181 7.27 -21.12 20.70
CA ASP A 181 7.96 -21.72 21.84
C ASP A 181 9.35 -22.21 21.45
N LYS A 182 10.37 -21.99 22.28
CA LYS A 182 11.72 -22.50 21.99
C LYS A 182 11.71 -24.03 22.01
N SER A 183 12.30 -24.64 20.98
CA SER A 183 12.53 -26.08 20.93
C SER A 183 13.45 -26.53 22.07
N LYS A 184 13.37 -27.80 22.47
CA LYS A 184 14.17 -28.37 23.57
C LYS A 184 15.69 -28.23 23.36
N ASP A 185 16.14 -28.21 22.11
CA ASP A 185 17.54 -28.04 21.73
C ASP A 185 17.96 -26.56 21.59
N GLY A 186 17.03 -25.62 21.74
CA GLY A 186 17.25 -24.18 21.65
C GLY A 186 17.61 -23.68 20.24
N LYS A 187 17.48 -24.51 19.20
CA LYS A 187 17.86 -24.16 17.82
C LYS A 187 16.72 -23.56 17.01
N HIS A 188 15.47 -23.82 17.41
CA HIS A 188 14.28 -23.37 16.70
C HIS A 188 13.25 -22.75 17.66
N TYR A 189 12.35 -21.96 17.09
CA TYR A 189 11.04 -21.67 17.63
C TYR A 189 10.02 -22.55 16.93
N VAL A 190 9.06 -23.08 17.69
CA VAL A 190 7.94 -23.88 17.20
C VAL A 190 6.72 -22.98 17.18
N LEU A 191 6.27 -22.61 15.98
CA LEU A 191 5.14 -21.71 15.79
C LEU A 191 3.84 -22.51 15.64
N ASN A 192 2.81 -22.11 16.38
CA ASN A 192 1.46 -22.68 16.31
C ASN A 192 0.41 -21.56 16.29
N GLY A 193 -0.58 -21.65 15.41
CA GLY A 193 -1.68 -20.69 15.35
C GLY A 193 -2.22 -20.46 13.95
N GLN A 194 -2.91 -19.34 13.77
CA GLN A 194 -3.59 -19.02 12.53
C GLN A 194 -3.42 -17.55 12.18
N LYS A 195 -3.21 -17.26 10.91
CA LYS A 195 -3.10 -15.90 10.36
C LYS A 195 -4.12 -15.69 9.27
N LYS A 196 -4.69 -14.49 9.20
CA LYS A 196 -5.82 -14.16 8.34
C LYS A 196 -5.56 -12.86 7.58
N TRP A 197 -6.12 -12.78 6.37
CA TRP A 197 -5.96 -11.66 5.44
C TRP A 197 -4.50 -11.39 5.06
N VAL A 198 -3.71 -12.45 4.89
CA VAL A 198 -2.29 -12.36 4.51
C VAL A 198 -2.18 -12.05 3.03
N THR A 199 -2.02 -10.76 2.69
CA THR A 199 -1.76 -10.30 1.32
C THR A 199 -0.51 -10.97 0.76
N GLN A 200 -0.57 -11.43 -0.49
CA GLN A 200 0.45 -12.22 -1.19
C GLN A 200 0.76 -13.60 -0.61
N GLY A 201 0.04 -14.07 0.42
CA GLY A 201 0.35 -15.35 1.08
C GLY A 201 0.38 -16.56 0.14
N GLN A 202 -0.40 -16.54 -0.95
CA GLN A 202 -0.40 -17.59 -1.97
C GLN A 202 0.95 -17.74 -2.70
N TRP A 203 1.66 -16.65 -2.94
CA TRP A 203 2.86 -16.62 -3.80
C TRP A 203 4.13 -16.22 -3.05
N ALA A 204 4.00 -15.74 -1.82
CA ALA A 204 5.13 -15.40 -0.98
C ALA A 204 6.00 -16.64 -0.72
N THR A 205 7.32 -16.44 -0.77
CA THR A 205 8.32 -17.42 -0.36
C THR A 205 8.63 -17.28 1.13
N HIS A 206 8.57 -16.05 1.65
CA HIS A 206 8.82 -15.77 3.07
C HIS A 206 7.72 -14.91 3.67
N ALA A 207 7.57 -14.97 4.98
CA ALA A 207 6.68 -14.11 5.74
C ALA A 207 7.42 -13.45 6.91
N LEU A 208 7.05 -12.21 7.21
CA LEU A 208 7.26 -11.66 8.54
C LEU A 208 6.07 -12.05 9.41
N CYS A 209 6.26 -13.01 10.31
CA CYS A 209 5.22 -13.54 11.18
C CYS A 209 5.36 -13.01 12.60
N ALA A 210 4.31 -12.37 13.11
CA ALA A 210 4.24 -11.98 14.51
C ALA A 210 3.68 -13.13 15.35
N ALA A 211 4.38 -13.51 16.41
CA ALA A 211 3.97 -14.57 17.32
C ALA A 211 4.38 -14.26 18.75
N ARG A 212 3.69 -14.86 19.71
CA ARG A 212 3.91 -14.69 21.14
C ARG A 212 5.03 -15.61 21.61
N THR A 213 6.11 -15.01 22.10
CA THR A 213 7.26 -15.70 22.74
C THR A 213 7.27 -15.56 24.25
N GLY A 214 6.48 -14.63 24.80
CA GLY A 214 6.48 -14.29 26.23
C GLY A 214 5.09 -14.16 26.82
N GLY A 215 4.97 -13.34 27.87
CA GLY A 215 3.72 -13.11 28.60
C GLY A 215 2.62 -12.40 27.79
N PRO A 216 1.48 -12.07 28.43
CA PRO A 216 0.36 -11.44 27.76
C PRO A 216 0.67 -10.02 27.26
N GLY A 217 -0.12 -9.57 26.27
CA GLY A 217 -0.07 -8.22 25.73
C GLY A 217 1.13 -7.92 24.83
N PRO A 218 1.37 -6.63 24.52
CA PRO A 218 2.41 -6.18 23.58
C PRO A 218 3.83 -6.61 23.92
N LYS A 219 4.14 -6.79 25.21
CA LYS A 219 5.48 -7.10 25.70
C LYS A 219 5.88 -8.57 25.53
N GLY A 220 4.99 -9.42 25.02
CA GLY A 220 5.30 -10.85 24.76
C GLY A 220 5.38 -11.21 23.28
N VAL A 221 5.37 -10.23 22.38
CA VAL A 221 5.31 -10.44 20.93
C VAL A 221 6.71 -10.34 20.32
N SER A 222 7.04 -11.25 19.41
CA SER A 222 8.23 -11.26 18.56
C SER A 222 7.85 -11.33 17.09
N VAL A 223 8.78 -10.99 16.20
CA VAL A 223 8.61 -11.11 14.75
C VAL A 223 9.64 -12.08 14.19
N PHE A 224 9.20 -12.98 13.31
CA PHE A 224 10.00 -14.05 12.73
C PHE A 224 10.00 -13.97 11.21
N ILE A 225 11.13 -14.29 10.60
CA ILE A 225 11.24 -14.53 9.16
C ILE A 225 10.93 -16.01 8.91
N VAL A 226 9.76 -16.31 8.37
CA VAL A 226 9.28 -17.68 8.17
C VAL A 226 9.40 -18.05 6.70
N ASP A 227 10.06 -19.17 6.39
CA ASP A 227 10.03 -19.78 5.05
C ASP A 227 8.67 -20.48 4.88
N LEU A 228 7.88 -20.05 3.90
CA LEU A 228 6.54 -20.55 3.66
C LEU A 228 6.50 -21.94 3.01
N SER A 229 7.65 -22.53 2.70
CA SER A 229 7.79 -23.94 2.30
C SER A 229 8.01 -24.88 3.48
N THR A 230 8.18 -24.35 4.70
CA THR A 230 8.38 -25.15 5.92
C THR A 230 7.17 -26.06 6.17
N LYS A 231 7.44 -27.31 6.56
CA LYS A 231 6.39 -28.28 6.95
C LYS A 231 5.56 -27.70 8.11
N GLY A 232 4.25 -27.95 8.07
CA GLY A 232 3.31 -27.43 9.08
C GLY A 232 2.57 -26.15 8.67
N ILE A 233 2.93 -25.57 7.52
CA ILE A 233 2.24 -24.39 6.97
C ILE A 233 1.20 -24.83 5.94
N ALA A 234 -0.07 -24.55 6.21
CA ALA A 234 -1.14 -24.70 5.22
C ALA A 234 -1.68 -23.33 4.79
N ARG A 235 -1.97 -23.16 3.50
CA ARG A 235 -2.39 -21.88 2.91
C ARG A 235 -3.67 -22.04 2.12
N THR A 236 -4.69 -21.26 2.49
CA THR A 236 -5.99 -21.28 1.83
C THR A 236 -6.30 -19.89 1.29
N LYS A 237 -6.57 -19.79 -0.02
CA LYS A 237 -6.94 -18.51 -0.65
C LYS A 237 -8.27 -18.01 -0.08
N MET A 238 -8.33 -16.72 0.23
CA MET A 238 -9.54 -16.06 0.70
C MET A 238 -10.22 -15.28 -0.43
N GLU A 239 -11.54 -15.40 -0.51
CA GLU A 239 -12.36 -14.62 -1.44
C GLU A 239 -12.96 -13.41 -0.70
N ASN A 240 -12.48 -12.21 -1.06
CA ASN A 240 -12.92 -10.93 -0.50
C ASN A 240 -13.75 -10.15 -1.53
N SER A 241 -14.39 -9.05 -1.10
CA SER A 241 -15.19 -8.20 -2.00
C SER A 241 -14.37 -7.61 -3.15
N GLY A 242 -13.14 -7.19 -2.87
CA GLY A 242 -12.20 -6.61 -3.81
C GLY A 242 -10.79 -7.16 -3.59
N VAL A 243 -9.83 -6.54 -4.25
CA VAL A 243 -8.39 -6.87 -4.20
C VAL A 243 -8.06 -8.33 -4.48
N LYS A 244 -8.80 -9.01 -5.36
CA LYS A 244 -8.67 -10.46 -5.59
C LYS A 244 -7.28 -10.85 -6.12
N SER A 245 -6.67 -10.02 -6.96
CA SER A 245 -5.30 -10.25 -7.47
C SER A 245 -4.19 -10.04 -6.44
N SER A 246 -4.52 -9.61 -5.21
CA SER A 246 -3.56 -9.48 -4.10
C SER A 246 -3.21 -10.81 -3.42
N GLY A 247 -3.99 -11.86 -3.64
CA GLY A 247 -3.70 -13.19 -3.09
C GLY A 247 -3.89 -13.29 -1.57
N SER A 248 -4.90 -12.59 -1.04
CA SER A 248 -5.28 -12.68 0.37
C SER A 248 -5.44 -14.14 0.81
N THR A 249 -4.80 -14.49 1.92
CA THR A 249 -4.62 -15.88 2.33
C THR A 249 -4.91 -16.06 3.81
N PHE A 250 -5.54 -17.18 4.14
CA PHE A 250 -5.60 -17.75 5.47
C PHE A 250 -4.44 -18.74 5.62
N VAL A 251 -3.68 -18.65 6.71
CA VAL A 251 -2.50 -19.47 6.95
C VAL A 251 -2.65 -20.19 8.29
N ASP A 252 -2.59 -21.51 8.28
CA ASP A 252 -2.49 -22.34 9.47
C ASP A 252 -1.02 -22.69 9.72
N LEU A 253 -0.61 -22.62 10.98
CA LEU A 253 0.71 -22.96 11.48
C LEU A 253 0.56 -24.09 12.50
N ASP A 254 1.09 -25.27 12.19
CA ASP A 254 1.09 -26.46 13.03
C ASP A 254 2.52 -26.99 13.17
N GLU A 255 3.09 -26.85 14.36
CA GLU A 255 4.47 -27.22 14.70
C GLU A 255 5.54 -26.70 13.71
N VAL A 256 5.40 -25.46 13.27
CA VAL A 256 6.29 -24.86 12.26
C VAL A 256 7.64 -24.49 12.89
N LEU A 257 8.71 -25.16 12.45
CA LEU A 257 10.06 -24.95 12.96
C LEU A 257 10.75 -23.75 12.27
N VAL A 258 11.03 -22.70 13.05
CA VAL A 258 11.73 -21.49 12.58
C VAL A 258 13.09 -21.39 13.29
N PRO A 259 14.21 -21.29 12.57
CA PRO A 259 15.53 -21.15 13.19
C PRO A 259 15.63 -19.91 14.11
N VAL A 260 16.38 -19.99 15.20
CA VAL A 260 16.52 -18.85 16.13
C VAL A 260 17.13 -17.60 15.49
N GLU A 261 17.99 -17.77 14.48
CA GLU A 261 18.57 -16.66 13.71
C GLU A 261 17.56 -15.93 12.81
N ASN A 262 16.37 -16.50 12.61
CA ASN A 262 15.27 -15.86 11.88
C ASN A 262 14.37 -15.00 12.77
N LEU A 263 14.68 -14.86 14.06
CA LEU A 263 14.11 -13.82 14.90
C LEU A 263 14.56 -12.43 14.40
N LEU A 264 13.60 -11.57 14.06
CA LEU A 264 13.87 -10.21 13.63
C LEU A 264 13.96 -9.28 14.84
N GLY A 265 15.09 -8.58 14.99
CA GLY A 265 15.35 -7.72 16.13
C GLY A 265 15.54 -8.51 17.43
N VAL A 266 14.85 -8.09 18.50
CA VAL A 266 15.02 -8.65 19.85
C VAL A 266 13.74 -9.38 20.27
N GLU A 267 13.91 -10.52 20.95
CA GLU A 267 12.81 -11.29 21.54
C GLU A 267 11.94 -10.38 22.41
N ASN A 268 10.61 -10.52 22.30
CA ASN A 268 9.62 -9.72 23.02
C ASN A 268 9.58 -8.22 22.65
N LYS A 269 10.27 -7.81 21.57
CA LYS A 269 10.23 -6.45 20.99
C LYS A 269 9.53 -6.38 19.64
N GLY A 270 8.84 -7.45 19.24
CA GLY A 270 8.12 -7.53 17.98
C GLY A 270 6.99 -6.50 17.84
N PHE A 271 6.29 -6.16 18.93
CA PHE A 271 5.24 -5.14 18.86
C PHE A 271 5.78 -3.75 18.47
N GLU A 272 6.99 -3.42 18.91
CA GLU A 272 7.66 -2.17 18.51
C GLU A 272 7.99 -2.19 17.02
N ILE A 273 8.52 -3.30 16.50
CA ILE A 273 8.80 -3.48 15.07
C ILE A 273 7.53 -3.29 14.24
N ILE A 274 6.44 -3.93 14.68
CA ILE A 274 5.14 -3.89 14.01
C ILE A 274 4.55 -2.46 14.04
N MET A 275 4.58 -1.79 15.20
CA MET A 275 4.06 -0.42 15.35
C MET A 275 5.02 0.66 14.85
N SER A 276 6.26 0.32 14.50
CA SER A 276 7.31 1.27 14.14
C SER A 276 6.92 2.16 12.96
N THR A 277 7.60 3.30 12.88
CA THR A 277 7.44 4.31 11.83
C THR A 277 7.60 3.72 10.43
N SER A 278 8.50 2.75 10.27
CA SER A 278 8.81 2.13 8.98
C SER A 278 7.78 1.10 8.55
N ALA A 279 7.02 0.51 9.48
CA ALA A 279 5.95 -0.42 9.16
C ALA A 279 4.61 0.31 8.99
N PHE A 280 3.90 0.60 10.09
CA PHE A 280 2.52 1.10 9.98
C PHE A 280 2.38 2.59 9.67
N THR A 281 3.36 3.43 10.01
CA THR A 281 3.21 4.87 9.76
C THR A 281 3.41 5.20 8.28
N HIS A 282 4.42 4.61 7.63
CA HIS A 282 4.56 4.65 6.18
C HIS A 282 3.38 3.98 5.47
N GLU A 283 2.92 2.81 5.94
CA GLU A 283 1.74 2.14 5.37
C GLU A 283 0.49 3.04 5.39
N ARG A 284 0.27 3.81 6.47
CA ARG A 284 -0.87 4.76 6.53
C ARG A 284 -0.76 5.87 5.49
N LEU A 285 0.44 6.45 5.32
CA LEU A 285 0.69 7.44 4.28
C LEU A 285 0.43 6.84 2.89
N TRP A 286 0.91 5.61 2.67
CA TRP A 286 0.71 4.83 1.45
C TRP A 286 -0.78 4.61 1.13
N VAL A 287 -1.57 4.19 2.12
CA VAL A 287 -3.02 3.99 1.99
C VAL A 287 -3.71 5.32 1.67
N GLY A 288 -3.34 6.41 2.34
CA GLY A 288 -3.90 7.74 2.10
C GLY A 288 -3.65 8.25 0.69
N ILE A 289 -2.41 8.15 0.20
CA ILE A 289 -2.04 8.54 -1.17
C ILE A 289 -2.78 7.67 -2.20
N THR A 290 -2.81 6.35 -1.98
CA THR A 290 -3.53 5.42 -2.86
C THR A 290 -5.02 5.76 -2.94
N ALA A 291 -5.68 5.98 -1.80
CA ALA A 291 -7.10 6.35 -1.77
C ALA A 291 -7.36 7.66 -2.51
N LEU A 292 -6.49 8.66 -2.36
CA LEU A 292 -6.58 9.93 -3.07
C LEU A 292 -6.42 9.74 -4.59
N ARG A 293 -5.47 8.93 -5.05
CA ARG A 293 -5.36 8.63 -6.48
C ARG A 293 -6.61 7.94 -7.00
N LEU A 294 -7.14 6.94 -6.29
CA LEU A 294 -8.36 6.25 -6.71
C LEU A 294 -9.56 7.21 -6.81
N CYS A 295 -9.63 8.24 -5.97
CA CYS A 295 -10.62 9.31 -6.11
C CYS A 295 -10.51 10.00 -7.47
N ARG A 296 -9.28 10.37 -7.88
CA ARG A 296 -9.01 11.01 -9.17
C ARG A 296 -9.32 10.09 -10.34
N VAL A 297 -8.97 8.81 -10.25
CA VAL A 297 -9.27 7.80 -11.30
C VAL A 297 -10.79 7.65 -11.48
N ALA A 298 -11.54 7.51 -10.40
CA ALA A 298 -13.00 7.39 -10.46
C ALA A 298 -13.67 8.67 -10.99
N LEU A 299 -13.17 9.84 -10.57
CA LEU A 299 -13.60 11.13 -11.11
C LEU A 299 -13.32 11.21 -12.62
N GLU A 300 -12.11 10.87 -13.06
CA GLU A 300 -11.71 10.94 -14.47
C GLU A 300 -12.63 10.09 -15.36
N ASP A 301 -12.89 8.85 -14.95
CA ASP A 301 -13.74 7.93 -15.71
C ASP A 301 -15.18 8.39 -15.78
N SER A 302 -15.75 8.81 -14.64
CA SER A 302 -17.12 9.30 -14.59
C SER A 302 -17.29 10.61 -15.36
N TYR A 303 -16.29 11.49 -15.37
CA TYR A 303 -16.29 12.71 -16.15
C TYR A 303 -16.27 12.41 -17.65
N LYS A 304 -15.35 11.53 -18.10
CA LYS A 304 -15.29 11.08 -19.50
C LYS A 304 -16.60 10.43 -19.93
N HIS A 305 -17.24 9.65 -19.05
CA HIS A 305 -18.55 9.08 -19.30
C HIS A 305 -19.63 10.16 -19.44
N ALA A 306 -19.68 11.13 -18.52
CA ALA A 306 -20.67 12.19 -18.52
C ALA A 306 -20.59 13.09 -19.77
N LEU A 307 -19.40 13.28 -20.34
CA LEU A 307 -19.21 14.02 -21.58
C LEU A 307 -19.71 13.26 -22.82
N LYS A 308 -19.60 11.92 -22.81
CA LYS A 308 -19.94 11.08 -23.98
C LYS A 308 -21.37 10.55 -23.95
N ARG A 309 -21.92 10.28 -22.76
CA ARG A 309 -23.24 9.70 -22.60
C ARG A 309 -24.29 10.76 -22.86
N GLU A 310 -25.22 10.49 -23.76
CA GLU A 310 -26.38 11.37 -23.97
C GLU A 310 -27.62 10.88 -23.22
N THR A 311 -28.38 11.84 -22.69
CA THR A 311 -29.70 11.64 -22.07
C THR A 311 -30.56 12.84 -22.41
N PHE A 312 -31.83 12.61 -22.79
CA PHE A 312 -32.76 13.70 -23.11
C PHE A 312 -32.20 14.70 -24.15
N GLY A 313 -31.51 14.18 -25.19
CA GLY A 313 -31.02 14.97 -26.33
C GLY A 313 -29.77 15.82 -26.09
N LYS A 314 -29.05 15.62 -24.97
CA LYS A 314 -27.79 16.34 -24.67
C LYS A 314 -26.83 15.45 -23.87
N PRO A 315 -25.53 15.79 -23.82
CA PRO A 315 -24.58 15.11 -22.94
C PRO A 315 -25.05 15.11 -21.48
N LEU A 316 -24.78 14.02 -20.76
CA LEU A 316 -25.18 13.83 -19.36
C LEU A 316 -24.60 14.93 -18.48
N PHE A 317 -23.39 15.39 -18.80
CA PHE A 317 -22.73 16.52 -18.17
C PHE A 317 -23.55 17.82 -18.23
N GLU A 318 -24.44 18.00 -19.21
CA GLU A 318 -25.26 19.21 -19.32
C GLU A 318 -26.41 19.31 -18.30
N ASN A 319 -26.57 18.29 -17.46
CA ASN A 319 -27.51 18.31 -16.36
C ASN A 319 -26.86 18.92 -15.11
N GLN A 320 -27.46 19.98 -14.54
CA GLN A 320 -26.92 20.69 -13.38
C GLN A 320 -26.61 19.75 -12.21
N VAL A 321 -27.49 18.79 -11.94
CA VAL A 321 -27.32 17.79 -10.87
C VAL A 321 -26.10 16.89 -11.07
N ILE A 322 -25.66 16.70 -12.32
CA ILE A 322 -24.44 15.95 -12.65
C ILE A 322 -23.22 16.86 -12.49
N ARG A 323 -23.24 18.09 -13.02
CA ARG A 323 -22.13 19.06 -12.85
C ARG A 323 -21.77 19.32 -11.40
N GLN A 324 -22.78 19.44 -10.54
CA GLN A 324 -22.58 19.67 -9.11
C GLN A 324 -21.88 18.49 -8.41
N LYS A 325 -21.96 17.27 -8.93
CA LYS A 325 -21.20 16.13 -8.38
C LYS A 325 -19.71 16.37 -8.57
N PHE A 326 -19.28 16.78 -9.76
CA PHE A 326 -17.86 17.01 -10.05
C PHE A 326 -17.24 18.12 -9.20
N SER A 327 -17.94 19.24 -9.00
CA SER A 327 -17.43 20.31 -8.11
C SER A 327 -17.33 19.86 -6.65
N LYS A 328 -18.31 19.08 -6.16
CA LYS A 328 -18.25 18.49 -4.80
C LYS A 328 -17.09 17.51 -4.65
N MET A 329 -16.87 16.64 -5.64
CA MET A 329 -15.74 15.70 -5.62
C MET A 329 -14.39 16.44 -5.65
N ALA A 330 -14.26 17.49 -6.47
CA ALA A 330 -13.07 18.34 -6.50
C ALA A 330 -12.78 19.00 -5.14
N GLY A 331 -13.83 19.48 -4.45
CA GLY A 331 -13.73 20.05 -3.11
C GLY A 331 -13.29 19.07 -2.02
N LEU A 332 -13.34 17.76 -2.29
CA LEU A 332 -12.76 16.72 -1.41
C LEU A 332 -11.33 16.36 -1.82
N ILE A 333 -11.05 16.30 -3.12
CA ILE A 333 -9.77 15.86 -3.68
C ILE A 333 -8.66 16.90 -3.45
N GLU A 334 -8.86 18.14 -3.88
CA GLU A 334 -7.78 19.15 -3.90
C GLU A 334 -7.29 19.52 -2.48
N PRO A 335 -8.15 19.77 -1.47
CA PRO A 335 -7.67 20.01 -0.12
C PRO A 335 -6.89 18.82 0.47
N THR A 336 -7.30 17.59 0.13
CA THR A 336 -6.60 16.38 0.57
C THR A 336 -5.25 16.23 -0.11
N GLN A 337 -5.10 16.67 -1.37
CA GLN A 337 -3.82 16.73 -2.07
C GLN A 337 -2.83 17.65 -1.36
N PHE A 338 -3.23 18.89 -1.04
CA PHE A 338 -2.35 19.83 -0.33
C PHE A 338 -1.97 19.33 1.07
N PHE A 339 -2.92 18.71 1.77
CA PHE A 339 -2.64 18.09 3.06
C PHE A 339 -1.62 16.94 2.92
N MET A 340 -1.82 16.07 1.92
CA MET A 340 -0.90 14.97 1.63
C MET A 340 0.51 15.47 1.31
N GLU A 341 0.66 16.47 0.43
CA GLU A 341 1.96 17.05 0.07
C GLU A 341 2.69 17.63 1.31
N SER A 342 1.96 18.33 2.17
CA SER A 342 2.48 18.83 3.43
C SER A 342 2.96 17.69 4.35
N LEU A 343 2.23 16.57 4.42
CA LEU A 343 2.63 15.42 5.22
C LEU A 343 3.82 14.68 4.64
N VAL A 344 3.90 14.52 3.32
CA VAL A 344 5.07 13.93 2.64
C VAL A 344 6.30 14.73 3.04
N HIS A 345 6.29 16.06 2.87
CA HIS A 345 7.39 16.93 3.30
C HIS A 345 7.75 16.77 4.80
N ARG A 346 6.77 16.55 5.67
CA ARG A 346 7.00 16.39 7.12
C ARG A 346 7.48 14.99 7.52
N SER A 347 7.31 13.98 6.68
CA SER A 347 7.52 12.56 7.01
C SER A 347 8.94 12.24 7.48
N VAL A 348 9.95 12.93 6.92
CA VAL A 348 11.36 12.76 7.27
C VAL A 348 11.89 13.87 8.20
N ARG A 349 11.07 14.88 8.48
CA ARG A 349 11.45 16.08 9.27
C ARG A 349 10.80 16.12 10.66
N THR A 350 9.87 15.20 10.91
CA THR A 350 9.09 15.12 12.15
C THR A 350 9.41 13.83 12.86
N SER A 351 9.44 13.85 14.20
CA SER A 351 9.64 12.60 14.95
C SER A 351 8.52 11.60 14.62
N PRO A 352 8.82 10.29 14.57
CA PRO A 352 7.82 9.26 14.35
C PRO A 352 6.54 9.39 15.19
N LEU A 353 6.72 9.68 16.48
CA LEU A 353 5.64 9.75 17.45
C LEU A 353 4.69 10.92 17.15
N GLU A 354 5.22 12.03 16.66
CA GLU A 354 4.44 13.21 16.28
C GLU A 354 3.85 13.07 14.87
N PHE A 355 4.52 12.34 13.97
CA PHE A 355 4.07 12.15 12.60
C PHE A 355 2.93 11.12 12.48
N SER A 356 2.96 10.05 13.28
CA SER A 356 2.02 8.93 13.17
C SER A 356 0.53 9.33 13.23
N PRO A 357 0.09 10.23 14.15
CA PRO A 357 -1.29 10.71 14.18
C PRO A 357 -1.69 11.51 12.92
N LEU A 358 -0.75 12.23 12.30
CA LEU A 358 -1.02 13.01 11.09
C LEU A 358 -1.21 12.09 9.88
N ALA A 359 -0.34 11.08 9.73
CA ALA A 359 -0.51 10.06 8.70
C ALA A 359 -1.83 9.29 8.86
N ALA A 360 -2.22 8.98 10.11
CA ALA A 360 -3.52 8.39 10.41
C ALA A 360 -4.69 9.29 9.97
N LEU A 361 -4.60 10.61 10.21
CA LEU A 361 -5.62 11.57 9.79
C LEU A 361 -5.78 11.61 8.27
N LEU A 362 -4.67 11.66 7.52
CA LEU A 362 -4.71 11.62 6.06
C LEU A 362 -5.37 10.32 5.57
N LYS A 363 -4.98 9.18 6.12
CA LYS A 363 -5.56 7.88 5.75
C LYS A 363 -7.07 7.87 5.93
N VAL A 364 -7.55 8.31 7.09
CA VAL A 364 -9.00 8.37 7.39
C VAL A 364 -9.71 9.33 6.44
N GLN A 365 -9.18 10.55 6.26
CA GLN A 365 -9.78 11.56 5.40
C GLN A 365 -9.84 11.11 3.93
N ALA A 366 -8.76 10.57 3.39
CA ALA A 366 -8.70 10.11 2.01
C ALA A 366 -9.62 8.91 1.76
N ALA A 367 -9.69 7.96 2.70
CA ALA A 367 -10.60 6.81 2.61
C ALA A 367 -12.08 7.24 2.63
N HIS A 368 -12.47 8.15 3.53
CA HIS A 368 -13.83 8.73 3.57
C HIS A 368 -14.19 9.47 2.29
N ASN A 369 -13.23 10.21 1.74
CA ASN A 369 -13.43 10.91 0.47
C ASN A 369 -13.64 9.91 -0.66
N LEU A 370 -12.88 8.81 -0.68
CA LEU A 370 -13.04 7.75 -1.67
C LEU A 370 -14.40 7.06 -1.57
N GLU A 371 -14.93 6.79 -0.37
CA GLU A 371 -16.28 6.21 -0.22
C GLU A 371 -17.36 7.11 -0.85
N LYS A 372 -17.30 8.43 -0.57
CA LYS A 372 -18.25 9.41 -1.12
C LYS A 372 -18.11 9.53 -2.64
N ILE A 373 -16.88 9.61 -3.14
CA ILE A 373 -16.58 9.74 -4.56
C ILE A 373 -16.94 8.46 -5.31
N SER A 374 -16.63 7.29 -4.76
CA SER A 374 -16.98 5.99 -5.37
C SER A 374 -18.50 5.88 -5.56
N ARG A 375 -19.30 6.23 -4.55
CA ARG A 375 -20.76 6.28 -4.67
C ARG A 375 -21.22 7.22 -5.77
N GLU A 376 -20.71 8.45 -5.81
CA GLU A 376 -21.15 9.46 -6.78
C GLU A 376 -20.74 9.11 -8.21
N THR A 377 -19.54 8.55 -8.40
CA THR A 377 -19.04 8.14 -9.70
C THR A 377 -19.81 6.93 -10.23
N GLN A 378 -20.14 5.94 -9.40
CA GLN A 378 -21.06 4.85 -9.77
C GLN A 378 -22.43 5.40 -10.19
N GLN A 379 -22.96 6.38 -9.46
CA GLN A 379 -24.24 6.99 -9.80
C GLN A 379 -24.22 7.72 -11.15
N VAL A 380 -23.10 8.36 -11.53
CA VAL A 380 -22.92 8.98 -12.85
C VAL A 380 -22.94 7.93 -13.96
N PHE A 381 -22.35 6.75 -13.73
CA PHE A 381 -22.39 5.63 -14.68
C PHE A 381 -23.75 4.89 -14.73
N GLY A 382 -24.63 5.11 -13.75
CA GLY A 382 -25.90 4.39 -13.64
C GLY A 382 -25.68 2.87 -13.59
N GLY A 383 -26.43 2.11 -14.38
CA GLY A 383 -26.32 0.64 -14.41
C GLY A 383 -24.93 0.12 -14.83
N LEU A 384 -24.14 0.91 -15.58
CA LEU A 384 -22.77 0.54 -15.92
C LEU A 384 -21.84 0.55 -14.70
N GLY A 385 -22.13 1.37 -13.69
CA GLY A 385 -21.37 1.45 -12.44
C GLY A 385 -21.56 0.24 -11.52
N TYR A 386 -22.53 -0.62 -11.84
CA TYR A 386 -22.77 -1.91 -11.18
C TYR A 386 -22.14 -3.10 -11.94
N SER A 387 -21.72 -2.89 -13.18
CA SER A 387 -21.21 -3.95 -14.05
C SER A 387 -19.71 -4.13 -13.89
N ARG A 388 -19.26 -5.36 -13.67
CA ARG A 388 -17.83 -5.75 -13.63
C ARG A 388 -17.11 -5.68 -14.98
N THR A 389 -17.82 -5.30 -16.04
CA THR A 389 -17.35 -5.30 -17.43
C THR A 389 -17.71 -4.01 -18.15
N GLY A 390 -16.99 -3.71 -19.23
CA GLY A 390 -17.26 -2.54 -20.06
C GLY A 390 -16.78 -1.23 -19.41
N ALA A 391 -17.35 -0.10 -19.86
CA ALA A 391 -16.84 1.23 -19.54
C ALA A 391 -16.91 1.61 -18.04
N GLY A 392 -17.82 0.98 -17.26
CA GLY A 392 -17.95 1.23 -15.82
C GLY A 392 -17.12 0.30 -14.93
N ALA A 393 -16.44 -0.71 -15.51
CA ALA A 393 -15.78 -1.77 -14.76
C ALA A 393 -14.72 -1.26 -13.78
N ARG A 394 -13.97 -0.21 -14.15
CA ARG A 394 -12.94 0.35 -13.29
C ARG A 394 -13.53 1.08 -12.07
N VAL A 395 -14.62 1.83 -12.25
CA VAL A 395 -15.34 2.47 -11.13
C VAL A 395 -16.01 1.43 -10.24
N GLU A 396 -16.58 0.37 -10.83
CA GLU A 396 -17.12 -0.77 -10.07
C GLU A 396 -16.03 -1.48 -9.27
N GLN A 397 -14.86 -1.72 -9.85
CA GLN A 397 -13.72 -2.31 -9.15
C GLN A 397 -13.29 -1.43 -7.96
N ILE A 398 -13.14 -0.12 -8.16
CA ILE A 398 -12.79 0.82 -7.09
C ILE A 398 -13.82 0.75 -5.94
N SER A 399 -15.10 0.59 -6.25
CA SER A 399 -16.15 0.43 -5.24
C SER A 399 -16.03 -0.86 -4.42
N ARG A 400 -15.48 -1.93 -5.01
CA ARG A 400 -15.21 -3.19 -4.30
C ARG A 400 -13.94 -3.12 -3.46
N ASP A 401 -12.96 -2.35 -3.92
CA ASP A 401 -11.66 -2.16 -3.27
C ASP A 401 -11.75 -1.14 -2.11
N VAL A 402 -12.67 -0.17 -2.14
CA VAL A 402 -12.73 0.92 -1.15
C VAL A 402 -12.76 0.43 0.29
N ARG A 403 -13.49 -0.66 0.57
CA ARG A 403 -13.72 -1.09 1.97
C ARG A 403 -12.44 -1.54 2.65
N VAL A 404 -11.50 -2.15 1.92
CA VAL A 404 -10.25 -2.59 2.54
C VAL A 404 -9.42 -1.38 2.96
N LEU A 405 -9.42 -0.28 2.20
CA LEU A 405 -8.69 0.94 2.56
C LEU A 405 -9.25 1.61 3.83
N VAL A 406 -10.54 1.43 4.14
CA VAL A 406 -11.14 1.96 5.38
C VAL A 406 -10.74 1.11 6.60
N VAL A 407 -10.65 -0.21 6.43
CA VAL A 407 -10.47 -1.17 7.53
C VAL A 407 -9.01 -1.53 7.80
N SER A 408 -8.18 -1.70 6.76
CA SER A 408 -6.78 -2.13 6.89
C SER A 408 -5.84 -1.00 7.34
N GLY A 409 -4.63 -1.36 7.79
CA GLY A 409 -3.65 -0.39 8.31
C GLY A 409 -4.07 0.32 9.61
N GLY A 410 -5.09 -0.24 10.29
CA GLY A 410 -5.84 0.38 11.38
C GLY A 410 -7.21 0.86 10.91
N SER A 411 -8.28 0.38 11.55
CA SER A 411 -9.64 0.83 11.23
C SER A 411 -9.81 2.31 11.58
N GLU A 412 -10.80 2.95 10.96
CA GLU A 412 -11.08 4.36 11.18
C GLU A 412 -11.27 4.69 12.66
N GLU A 413 -11.96 3.85 13.44
CA GLU A 413 -12.24 4.09 14.85
C GLU A 413 -10.96 4.00 15.69
N ILE A 414 -10.10 3.03 15.39
CA ILE A 414 -8.83 2.82 16.11
C ILE A 414 -7.87 3.98 15.83
N LEU A 415 -7.83 4.45 14.58
CA LEU A 415 -7.00 5.59 14.20
C LEU A 415 -7.55 6.90 14.78
N GLN A 416 -8.87 7.08 14.80
CA GLN A 416 -9.49 8.24 15.45
C GLN A 416 -9.21 8.26 16.96
N ASP A 417 -9.35 7.12 17.66
CA ASP A 417 -8.98 7.02 19.08
C ASP A 417 -7.48 7.30 19.32
N MET A 418 -6.60 6.78 18.45
CA MET A 418 -5.16 7.09 18.49
C MET A 418 -4.90 8.59 18.34
N ILE A 419 -5.58 9.26 17.40
CA ILE A 419 -5.48 10.71 17.22
C ILE A 419 -6.00 11.44 18.46
N THR A 420 -7.16 11.06 19.00
CA THR A 420 -7.72 11.65 20.23
C THR A 420 -6.78 11.50 21.42
N LYS A 421 -6.15 10.34 21.60
CA LYS A 421 -5.13 10.12 22.65
C LYS A 421 -3.92 11.04 22.47
N SER A 422 -3.45 11.23 21.23
CA SER A 422 -2.39 12.19 20.94
C SER A 422 -2.79 13.63 21.25
N LEU A 423 -4.01 14.04 20.87
CA LEU A 423 -4.55 15.37 21.16
C LEU A 423 -4.69 15.64 22.67
N LYS A 424 -5.11 14.65 23.47
CA LYS A 424 -5.13 14.78 24.94
C LYS A 424 -3.74 15.08 25.50
N LYS A 425 -2.71 14.36 25.02
CA LYS A 425 -1.31 14.59 25.42
C LYS A 425 -0.84 16.00 25.05
N LEU A 426 -1.18 16.50 23.85
CA LEU A 426 -0.86 17.86 23.41
C LEU A 426 -1.60 18.93 24.24
N ALA A 427 -2.86 18.67 24.57
CA ALA A 427 -3.67 19.53 25.41
C ALA A 427 -3.31 19.47 26.91
N LYS A 428 -2.38 18.56 27.30
CA LYS A 428 -1.99 18.28 28.70
C LYS A 428 -3.18 17.90 29.59
N LEU A 429 -4.14 17.17 29.02
CA LEU A 429 -5.33 16.64 29.71
C LEU A 429 -5.12 15.26 30.30
#